data_AF-W4G1U1-F1
#
_entry.id   AF-W4G1U1-F1
#
_cell.length_a   1.000
_cell.length_b   1.000
_cell.length_c   1.000
_cell.angle_alpha   90.00
_cell.angle_beta   90.00
_cell.angle_gamma   90.00
#
_symmetry.space_group_name_H-M   'P 1'
#
loop_
_entity.id
_entity.type
_entity.pdbx_description
1 polymer ?
#
loop_
_entity_poly.entity_id
_entity_poly.type
_entity_poly.pdbx_seq_one_letter_code
_entity_poly.pdbx_strand_id
1 'polypeptide(L)'
;MAYPGKLANATSSTGVTHELEELRVGVSELAECVACLLHTILFTRAPGPVRPAEAHCRFRPITYAYCPVAEVTRKVDAAIVQFQRHMTRHHSGGGHRITVMFFETRVNKALFGLVQNEEKVVWEKWTLPIRVLVHPSANPDEYHMQLESQLRHGMLQIVSTVQTDTQHIPIGIYDYELLVNDDVL
;
A
#
# COMPACT_ATOMS: atom_id res chain seq x y z
N MET A 1 40.97 -33.82 -2.03
CA MET A 1 39.87 -33.56 -1.09
C MET A 1 39.11 -32.34 -1.62
N ALA A 2 37.96 -32.57 -2.25
CA ALA A 2 37.09 -31.51 -2.77
C ALA A 2 35.93 -31.31 -1.79
N TYR A 3 35.69 -30.07 -1.37
CA TYR A 3 34.50 -29.72 -0.59
C TYR A 3 33.29 -29.65 -1.53
N PRO A 4 32.22 -30.44 -1.31
CA PRO A 4 31.01 -30.27 -2.08
C PRO A 4 30.32 -28.97 -1.65
N GLY A 5 30.18 -28.04 -2.59
CA GLY A 5 29.40 -26.83 -2.41
C GLY A 5 27.95 -27.18 -2.10
N LYS A 6 27.44 -26.67 -0.97
CA LYS A 6 26.00 -26.62 -0.71
C LYS A 6 25.36 -25.79 -1.82
N LEU A 7 24.54 -26.44 -2.65
CA LEU A 7 23.49 -25.76 -3.39
C LEU A 7 22.60 -25.06 -2.34
N ALA A 8 22.74 -23.74 -2.25
CA ALA A 8 21.83 -22.94 -1.45
C ALA A 8 20.46 -23.07 -2.10
N ASN A 9 19.53 -23.66 -1.35
CA ASN A 9 18.12 -23.73 -1.69
C ASN A 9 17.63 -22.35 -2.15
N ALA A 10 16.96 -22.32 -3.29
CA ALA A 10 16.07 -21.23 -3.66
C ALA A 10 14.90 -21.24 -2.67
N THR A 11 15.12 -20.71 -1.47
CA THR A 11 14.04 -20.27 -0.60
C THR A 11 13.34 -19.15 -1.32
N SER A 12 12.15 -19.42 -1.87
CA SER A 12 11.17 -18.38 -2.16
C SER A 12 10.90 -17.66 -0.84
N SER A 13 11.63 -16.58 -0.56
CA SER A 13 11.31 -15.72 0.56
C SER A 13 9.99 -15.07 0.20
N THR A 14 8.89 -15.62 0.69
CA THR A 14 7.61 -14.92 0.69
C THR A 14 7.81 -13.62 1.45
N GLY A 15 7.71 -12.49 0.75
CA GLY A 15 7.85 -11.17 1.36
C GLY A 15 6.88 -10.98 2.54
N VAL A 16 7.17 -10.02 3.40
CA VAL A 16 6.31 -9.72 4.55
C VAL A 16 4.99 -9.14 4.07
N THR A 17 3.90 -9.57 4.70
CA THR A 17 2.57 -9.06 4.40
C THR A 17 1.96 -8.45 5.65
N HIS A 18 1.45 -7.24 5.51
CA HIS A 18 0.73 -6.49 6.53
C HIS A 18 -0.69 -6.24 6.04
N GLU A 19 -1.64 -6.34 6.96
CA GLU A 19 -3.04 -5.99 6.71
C GLU A 19 -3.48 -4.94 7.72
N LEU A 20 -4.00 -3.83 7.22
CA LEU A 20 -4.59 -2.77 8.05
C LEU A 20 -6.00 -3.18 8.49
N GLU A 21 -6.47 -2.58 9.58
CA GLU A 21 -7.87 -2.68 9.94
C GLU A 21 -8.78 -2.18 8.80
N GLU A 22 -9.94 -2.84 8.60
CA GLU A 22 -10.88 -2.50 7.53
C GLU A 22 -11.38 -1.06 7.67
N LEU A 23 -11.06 -0.20 6.71
CA LEU A 23 -11.53 1.18 6.66
C LEU A 23 -13.01 1.21 6.25
N ARG A 24 -13.87 1.70 7.15
CA ARG A 24 -15.31 1.91 6.90
C ARG A 24 -15.57 3.38 6.63
N VAL A 25 -15.87 3.72 5.39
CA VAL A 25 -15.90 5.11 4.91
C VAL A 25 -17.06 5.37 3.95
N GLY A 26 -17.61 6.57 3.95
CA GLY A 26 -18.61 7.02 2.99
C GLY A 26 -17.93 7.44 1.69
N VAL A 27 -18.73 7.60 0.62
CA VAL A 27 -18.20 7.99 -0.70
C VAL A 27 -17.53 9.38 -0.67
N SER A 28 -18.05 10.28 0.15
CA SER A 28 -17.58 11.68 0.25
C SER A 28 -16.16 11.79 0.84
N GLU A 29 -15.83 10.97 1.84
CA GLU A 29 -14.55 11.00 2.54
C GLU A 29 -13.53 9.99 1.98
N LEU A 30 -13.98 9.06 1.11
CA LEU A 30 -13.19 7.94 0.60
C LEU A 30 -11.81 8.37 0.08
N ALA A 31 -11.76 9.37 -0.80
CA ALA A 31 -10.52 9.80 -1.44
C ALA A 31 -9.49 10.31 -0.42
N GLU A 32 -9.94 11.12 0.54
CA GLU A 32 -9.06 11.68 1.57
C GLU A 32 -8.56 10.63 2.56
N CYS A 33 -9.45 9.73 2.99
CA CYS A 33 -9.09 8.64 3.90
C CYS A 33 -8.09 7.67 3.28
N VAL A 34 -8.31 7.28 2.02
CA VAL A 34 -7.39 6.41 1.28
C VAL A 34 -6.05 7.12 1.04
N ALA A 35 -6.07 8.37 0.60
CA ALA A 35 -4.85 9.16 0.41
C ALA A 35 -4.05 9.26 1.71
N CYS A 36 -4.71 9.52 2.85
CA CYS A 36 -4.08 9.59 4.17
C CYS A 36 -3.28 8.32 4.51
N LEU A 37 -3.90 7.14 4.38
CA LEU A 37 -3.26 5.87 4.72
C LEU A 37 -2.17 5.48 3.70
N LEU A 38 -2.42 5.65 2.40
CA LEU A 38 -1.43 5.34 1.36
C LEU A 38 -0.21 6.26 1.44
N HIS A 39 -0.40 7.56 1.64
CA HIS A 39 0.73 8.48 1.83
C HIS A 39 1.47 8.20 3.14
N THR A 40 0.81 7.70 4.19
CA THR A 40 1.50 7.27 5.41
C THR A 40 2.41 6.06 5.15
N ILE A 41 1.95 5.05 4.40
CA ILE A 41 2.78 3.92 3.97
C ILE A 41 3.94 4.42 3.10
N LEU A 42 3.65 5.23 2.08
CA LEU A 42 4.67 5.69 1.12
C LEU A 42 5.66 6.67 1.76
N PHE A 43 5.27 7.46 2.74
CA PHE A 43 6.20 8.31 3.48
C PHE A 43 7.27 7.49 4.22
N THR A 44 6.89 6.30 4.72
CA THR A 44 7.80 5.44 5.48
C THR A 44 8.62 4.49 4.61
N ARG A 45 8.19 4.21 3.37
CA ARG A 45 8.76 3.14 2.53
C ARG A 45 9.08 3.51 1.08
N ALA A 46 8.62 4.64 0.53
CA ALA A 46 8.83 4.96 -0.88
C ALA A 46 10.31 5.12 -1.24
N PRO A 47 10.72 4.68 -2.44
CA PRO A 47 12.11 4.76 -2.86
C PRO A 47 12.55 6.21 -3.07
N GLY A 48 13.80 6.49 -2.70
CA GLY A 48 14.42 7.79 -2.89
C GLY A 48 14.01 8.85 -1.86
N PRO A 49 14.54 10.08 -2.00
CA PRO A 49 14.28 11.14 -1.04
C PRO A 49 12.84 11.63 -1.12
N VAL A 50 12.09 11.49 -0.03
CA VAL A 50 10.77 12.10 0.14
C VAL A 50 10.93 13.43 0.89
N ARG A 51 10.48 14.53 0.27
CA ARG A 51 10.29 15.82 0.95
C ARG A 51 8.81 15.96 1.31
N PRO A 52 8.39 15.54 2.51
CA PRO A 52 6.98 15.55 2.87
C PRO A 52 6.45 16.99 2.99
N ALA A 53 5.17 17.16 2.72
CA ALA A 53 4.40 18.34 3.08
C ALA A 53 3.23 17.93 4.00
N GLU A 54 2.54 18.90 4.58
CA GLU A 54 1.36 18.63 5.40
C GLU A 54 0.11 18.57 4.52
N ALA A 55 -0.72 17.56 4.74
CA ALA A 55 -2.09 17.48 4.21
C ALA A 55 -3.09 17.21 5.32
N HIS A 56 -4.33 17.61 5.09
CA HIS A 56 -5.38 17.62 6.09
C HIS A 56 -6.64 16.93 5.55
N CYS A 57 -7.30 16.14 6.39
CA CYS A 57 -8.66 15.69 6.12
C CYS A 57 -9.63 16.86 6.38
N ARG A 58 -10.61 17.08 5.50
CA ARG A 58 -11.57 18.18 5.62
C ARG A 58 -12.64 17.94 6.67
N PHE A 59 -12.94 16.67 6.96
CA PHE A 59 -14.03 16.30 7.86
C PHE A 59 -13.65 16.41 9.35
N ARG A 60 -12.36 16.31 9.70
CA ARG A 60 -11.81 16.37 11.08
C ARG A 60 -10.34 16.83 11.08
N PRO A 61 -9.81 17.37 12.19
CA PRO A 61 -8.42 17.86 12.28
C PRO A 61 -7.39 16.72 12.34
N ILE A 62 -7.22 16.03 11.21
CA ILE A 62 -6.26 14.96 10.99
C ILE A 62 -5.24 15.47 9.99
N THR A 63 -4.00 15.58 10.42
CA THR A 63 -2.85 15.97 9.59
C THR A 63 -1.99 14.74 9.32
N TYR A 64 -1.58 14.55 8.07
CA TYR A 64 -0.70 13.46 7.67
C TYR A 64 0.43 13.96 6.75
N ALA A 65 1.51 13.19 6.67
CA ALA A 65 2.61 13.46 5.77
C ALA A 65 2.19 13.15 4.33
N TYR A 66 2.04 14.19 3.52
CA TYR A 66 1.85 14.08 2.08
C TYR A 66 3.18 13.97 1.37
N CYS A 67 3.27 13.10 0.36
CA CYS A 67 4.47 12.91 -0.44
C CYS A 67 4.27 13.58 -1.81
N PRO A 68 4.67 14.86 -2.01
CA PRO A 68 4.49 15.61 -3.25
C PRO A 68 5.47 15.18 -4.36
N VAL A 69 5.77 13.89 -4.45
CA VAL A 69 6.55 13.31 -5.55
C VAL A 69 5.57 12.99 -6.66
N ALA A 70 5.77 13.54 -7.86
CA ALA A 70 4.81 13.45 -8.98
C ALA A 70 4.33 12.01 -9.23
N GLU A 71 5.23 11.03 -9.16
CA GLU A 71 4.90 9.62 -9.36
C GLU A 71 4.07 9.04 -8.21
N VAL A 72 4.36 9.42 -6.96
CA VAL A 72 3.56 9.02 -5.78
C VAL A 72 2.14 9.58 -5.91
N THR A 73 2.01 10.89 -6.13
CA THR A 73 0.71 11.55 -6.31
C THR A 73 -0.09 10.88 -7.44
N ARG A 74 0.55 10.68 -8.60
CA ARG A 74 -0.09 10.04 -9.76
C ARG A 74 -0.57 8.62 -9.46
N LYS A 75 0.26 7.78 -8.82
CA LYS A 75 -0.10 6.39 -8.50
C LYS A 75 -1.22 6.33 -7.45
N VAL A 76 -1.19 7.18 -6.42
CA VAL A 76 -2.26 7.29 -5.40
C VAL A 76 -3.58 7.73 -6.02
N ASP A 77 -3.57 8.82 -6.79
CA ASP A 77 -4.78 9.34 -7.46
C ASP A 77 -5.38 8.32 -8.43
N ALA A 78 -4.52 7.63 -9.21
CA ALA A 78 -4.96 6.57 -10.11
C ALA A 78 -5.62 5.40 -9.38
N ALA A 79 -5.05 4.96 -8.26
CA ALA A 79 -5.61 3.88 -7.44
C ALA A 79 -6.97 4.26 -6.85
N ILE A 80 -7.13 5.49 -6.36
CA ILE A 80 -8.41 6.01 -5.84
C ILE A 80 -9.47 6.03 -6.95
N VAL A 81 -9.13 6.57 -8.13
CA VAL A 81 -10.04 6.63 -9.28
C VAL A 81 -10.42 5.23 -9.77
N GLN A 82 -9.46 4.30 -9.84
CA GLN A 82 -9.72 2.91 -10.22
C GLN A 82 -10.63 2.22 -9.21
N PHE A 83 -10.39 2.42 -7.91
CA PHE A 83 -11.22 1.88 -6.82
C PHE A 83 -12.67 2.38 -6.93
N GLN A 84 -12.87 3.69 -7.07
CA GLN A 84 -14.20 4.29 -7.24
C GLN A 84 -14.93 3.73 -8.48
N ARG A 85 -14.23 3.56 -9.61
CA ARG A 85 -14.79 2.95 -10.82
C ARG A 85 -15.21 1.49 -10.59
N HIS A 86 -14.38 0.71 -9.90
CA HIS A 86 -14.70 -0.69 -9.61
C HIS A 86 -15.97 -0.81 -8.76
N MET A 87 -16.14 0.05 -7.76
CA MET A 87 -17.35 0.07 -6.94
C MET A 87 -18.63 0.36 -7.72
N THR A 88 -18.57 1.23 -8.73
CA THR A 88 -19.76 1.53 -9.55
C THR A 88 -20.19 0.35 -10.43
N ARG A 89 -19.28 -0.57 -10.74
CA ARG A 89 -19.49 -1.68 -11.68
C ARG A 89 -19.83 -3.00 -10.99
N HIS A 90 -19.29 -3.24 -9.80
CA HIS A 90 -19.45 -4.50 -9.08
C HIS A 90 -20.08 -4.26 -7.70
N HIS A 91 -21.30 -4.74 -7.52
CA HIS A 91 -22.03 -4.73 -6.25
C HIS A 91 -21.75 -5.98 -5.40
N SER A 92 -20.86 -6.85 -5.87
CA SER A 92 -20.71 -8.23 -5.42
C SER A 92 -19.67 -8.36 -4.31
N GLY A 93 -20.15 -8.43 -3.07
CA GLY A 93 -19.75 -9.29 -1.93
C GLY A 93 -18.28 -9.51 -1.51
N GLY A 94 -17.28 -9.33 -2.38
CA GLY A 94 -15.87 -9.45 -2.07
C GLY A 94 -15.36 -8.19 -1.36
N GLY A 95 -14.49 -8.36 -0.36
CA GLY A 95 -13.88 -7.23 0.35
C GLY A 95 -13.03 -6.40 -0.60
N HIS A 96 -13.44 -5.16 -0.86
CA HIS A 96 -12.66 -4.24 -1.67
C HIS A 96 -11.37 -3.88 -0.93
N ARG A 97 -10.28 -3.73 -1.67
CA ARG A 97 -8.97 -3.42 -1.07
C ARG A 97 -8.07 -2.66 -2.04
N ILE A 98 -7.12 -1.95 -1.46
CA ILE A 98 -5.96 -1.42 -2.17
C ILE A 98 -4.72 -2.06 -1.56
N THR A 99 -3.83 -2.58 -2.40
CA THR A 99 -2.60 -3.25 -2.00
C THR A 99 -1.40 -2.41 -2.45
N VAL A 100 -0.50 -2.04 -1.53
CA VAL A 100 0.84 -1.53 -1.86
C VAL A 100 1.81 -2.71 -1.88
N MET A 101 2.52 -2.93 -2.99
CA MET A 101 3.54 -3.97 -3.07
C MET A 101 4.89 -3.33 -3.35
N PHE A 102 5.89 -3.60 -2.51
CA PHE A 102 7.27 -3.20 -2.72
C PHE A 102 8.07 -4.38 -3.25
N PHE A 103 8.85 -4.16 -4.31
CA PHE A 103 9.59 -5.23 -4.99
C PHE A 103 10.96 -4.77 -5.51
N GLU A 104 11.89 -5.71 -5.54
CA GLU A 104 13.10 -5.59 -6.34
C GLU A 104 12.85 -6.13 -7.75
N THR A 105 13.41 -5.50 -8.78
CA THR A 105 13.43 -6.09 -10.13
C THR A 105 14.75 -6.84 -10.32
N ARG A 106 14.68 -8.16 -10.49
CA ARG A 106 15.84 -9.01 -10.74
C ARG A 106 15.90 -9.40 -12.21
N VAL A 107 17.03 -9.12 -12.84
CA VAL A 107 17.30 -9.57 -14.21
C VAL A 107 18.01 -10.92 -14.15
N ASN A 108 17.29 -11.99 -14.43
CA ASN A 108 17.86 -13.32 -14.56
C ASN A 108 18.36 -13.54 -15.98
N LYS A 109 19.68 -13.68 -16.14
CA LYS A 109 20.32 -14.00 -17.41
C LYS A 109 20.46 -15.52 -17.53
N ALA A 110 19.66 -16.14 -18.40
CA ALA A 110 19.79 -17.54 -18.76
C ALA A 110 20.53 -17.70 -20.11
N LEU A 111 21.00 -18.92 -20.40
CA LEU A 111 21.63 -19.27 -21.70
C LEU A 111 22.75 -18.28 -22.14
N PHE A 112 23.77 -18.08 -21.30
CA PHE A 112 24.90 -17.18 -21.61
C PHE A 112 24.51 -15.73 -21.95
N GLY A 113 23.35 -15.26 -21.48
CA GLY A 113 22.87 -13.90 -21.72
C GLY A 113 22.03 -13.71 -22.98
N LEU A 114 21.68 -14.80 -23.67
CA LEU A 114 20.76 -14.77 -24.82
C LEU A 114 19.30 -14.59 -24.40
N VAL A 115 18.95 -14.98 -23.17
CA VAL A 115 17.61 -14.80 -22.60
C VAL A 115 17.72 -13.98 -21.34
N GLN A 116 17.03 -12.83 -21.32
CA GLN A 116 16.87 -11.99 -20.15
C GLN A 116 15.42 -12.09 -19.70
N ASN A 117 15.21 -12.46 -18.43
CA ASN A 117 13.90 -12.43 -17.80
C ASN A 117 13.94 -11.45 -16.62
N GLU A 118 13.00 -10.51 -16.59
CA GLU A 118 12.81 -9.60 -15.46
C GLU A 118 11.78 -10.20 -14.51
N GLU A 119 12.20 -10.40 -13.26
CA GLU A 119 11.36 -10.95 -12.19
C GLU A 119 11.18 -9.89 -11.10
N LYS A 120 9.92 -9.62 -10.74
CA LYS A 120 9.60 -8.80 -9.56
C LYS A 120 9.60 -9.68 -8.32
N VAL A 121 10.53 -9.44 -7.41
CA VAL A 121 10.58 -10.12 -6.11
C VAL A 121 9.98 -9.20 -5.07
N VAL A 122 8.72 -9.48 -4.69
CA VAL A 122 8.00 -8.74 -3.65
C VAL A 122 8.60 -9.08 -2.29
N TRP A 123 9.07 -8.06 -1.58
CA TRP A 123 9.66 -8.20 -0.26
C TRP A 123 8.75 -7.65 0.84
N GLU A 124 7.81 -6.76 0.51
CA GLU A 124 6.82 -6.22 1.45
C GLU A 124 5.49 -5.92 0.74
N LYS A 125 4.37 -6.26 1.39
CA LYS A 125 3.00 -6.01 0.92
C LYS A 125 2.17 -5.40 2.04
N TRP A 126 1.46 -4.32 1.75
CA TRP A 126 0.46 -3.71 2.63
C TRP A 126 -0.92 -3.79 2.01
N THR A 127 -1.87 -4.37 2.72
CA THR A 127 -3.27 -4.45 2.27
C THR A 127 -4.11 -3.50 3.10
N LEU A 128 -4.86 -2.62 2.42
CA LEU A 128 -5.88 -1.76 3.01
C LEU A 128 -7.25 -2.29 2.60
N PRO A 129 -7.95 -3.06 3.45
CA PRO A 129 -9.34 -3.43 3.22
C PRO A 129 -10.23 -2.19 3.38
N ILE A 130 -11.19 -2.01 2.48
CA ILE A 130 -12.07 -0.84 2.44
C ILE A 130 -13.51 -1.32 2.26
N ARG A 131 -14.37 -0.88 3.19
CA ARG A 131 -15.82 -1.04 3.11
C ARG A 131 -16.46 0.32 2.92
N VAL A 132 -17.09 0.53 1.76
CA VAL A 132 -17.81 1.77 1.52
C VAL A 132 -19.24 1.68 2.05
N LEU A 133 -19.60 2.65 2.89
CA LEU A 133 -20.90 2.78 3.51
C LEU A 133 -21.86 3.50 2.56
N VAL A 134 -22.92 2.81 2.12
CA VAL A 134 -23.99 3.39 1.30
C VAL A 134 -24.83 4.39 2.12
N HIS A 135 -25.03 4.07 3.39
CA HIS A 135 -25.69 4.93 4.36
C HIS A 135 -24.80 5.01 5.62
N PRO A 136 -23.93 6.03 5.71
CA PRO A 136 -23.22 6.36 6.95
C PRO A 136 -24.21 6.60 8.10
N SER A 137 -23.72 6.66 9.35
CA SER A 137 -24.58 6.94 10.52
C SER A 137 -25.47 8.16 10.25
N ALA A 138 -26.74 8.08 10.69
CA ALA A 138 -27.66 9.20 10.61
C ALA A 138 -27.19 10.41 11.42
N ASN A 139 -26.25 10.21 12.36
CA ASN A 139 -25.54 11.26 13.07
C ASN A 139 -24.16 11.52 12.41
N PRO A 140 -23.98 12.65 11.69
CA PRO A 140 -22.73 12.94 10.99
C PRO A 140 -21.53 13.13 11.91
N ASP A 141 -21.72 13.66 13.12
CA ASP A 141 -20.60 13.88 14.06
C ASP A 141 -20.09 12.56 14.62
N GLU A 142 -20.99 11.65 14.99
CA GLU A 142 -20.63 10.31 15.43
C GLU A 142 -19.90 9.54 14.33
N TYR A 143 -20.39 9.65 13.08
CA TYR A 143 -19.72 9.06 11.92
C TYR A 143 -18.30 9.60 11.75
N HIS A 144 -18.11 10.93 11.76
CA HIS A 144 -16.80 11.54 11.61
C HIS A 144 -15.85 11.25 12.78
N MET A 145 -16.38 11.12 14.00
CA MET A 145 -15.59 10.71 15.17
C MET A 145 -15.08 9.27 15.03
N GLN A 146 -15.93 8.35 14.55
CA GLN A 146 -15.52 6.96 14.28
C GLN A 146 -14.51 6.88 13.12
N LEU A 147 -14.72 7.66 12.06
CA LEU A 147 -13.81 7.72 10.92
C LEU A 147 -12.44 8.30 11.31
N GLU A 148 -12.42 9.34 12.14
CA GLU A 148 -11.20 9.90 12.71
C GLU A 148 -10.44 8.87 13.54
N SER A 149 -11.14 8.13 14.40
CA SER A 149 -10.53 7.06 15.20
C SER A 149 -9.88 5.99 14.31
N GLN A 150 -10.58 5.54 13.26
CA GLN A 150 -10.06 4.56 12.29
C GLN A 150 -8.80 5.08 11.58
N LEU A 151 -8.79 6.32 11.10
CA LEU A 151 -7.61 6.88 10.44
C LEU A 151 -6.42 7.02 11.38
N ARG A 152 -6.64 7.56 12.59
CA ARG A 152 -5.57 7.68 13.59
C ARG A 152 -5.00 6.32 13.97
N HIS A 153 -5.87 5.32 14.14
CA HIS A 153 -5.45 3.95 14.40
C HIS A 153 -4.63 3.38 13.24
N GLY A 154 -5.12 3.48 12.00
CA GLY A 154 -4.42 2.98 10.82
C GLY A 154 -3.06 3.65 10.61
N MET A 155 -2.97 4.97 10.79
CA MET A 155 -1.69 5.70 10.73
C MET A 155 -0.70 5.21 11.79
N LEU A 156 -1.15 5.04 13.04
CA LEU A 156 -0.32 4.54 14.13
C LEU A 156 0.08 3.09 13.91
N GLN A 157 -0.81 2.25 13.37
CA GLN A 157 -0.53 0.87 13.00
C GLN A 157 0.61 0.83 11.99
N ILE A 158 0.54 1.62 10.91
CA ILE A 158 1.59 1.70 9.89
C ILE A 158 2.93 2.07 10.54
N VAL A 159 2.98 3.18 11.27
CA VAL A 159 4.23 3.68 11.88
C VAL A 159 4.81 2.66 12.87
N SER A 160 3.96 2.08 13.71
CA SER A 160 4.39 1.08 14.71
C SER A 160 4.93 -0.17 14.03
N THR A 161 4.23 -0.68 13.02
CA THR A 161 4.65 -1.85 12.25
C THR A 161 5.99 -1.61 11.55
N VAL A 162 6.19 -0.44 10.93
CA VAL A 162 7.48 -0.11 10.32
C VAL A 162 8.62 -0.02 11.35
N GLN A 163 8.32 0.46 12.56
CA GLN A 163 9.31 0.55 13.64
C GLN A 163 9.65 -0.82 14.25
N THR A 164 8.68 -1.74 14.32
CA THR A 164 8.87 -3.08 14.91
C THR A 164 9.43 -4.09 13.90
N ASP A 165 8.91 -4.08 12.68
CA ASP A 165 9.30 -4.99 11.62
C ASP A 165 10.38 -4.32 10.75
N THR A 166 11.60 -4.41 11.27
CA THR A 166 12.79 -3.81 10.68
C THR A 166 13.34 -4.64 9.51
N GLN A 167 12.50 -5.41 8.81
CA GLN A 167 12.92 -5.99 7.52
C GLN A 167 13.56 -4.88 6.69
N HIS A 168 14.86 -5.06 6.46
CA HIS A 168 15.68 -4.02 5.88
C HIS A 168 15.12 -3.72 4.49
N ILE A 169 14.80 -2.44 4.28
CA ILE A 169 14.59 -1.89 2.94
C ILE A 169 15.79 -2.36 2.10
N PRO A 170 15.55 -3.00 0.94
CA PRO A 170 16.64 -3.49 0.12
C PRO A 170 17.64 -2.37 -0.18
N ILE A 171 18.93 -2.70 -0.11
CA ILE A 171 20.01 -1.75 -0.42
C ILE A 171 20.00 -1.40 -1.93
N GLY A 172 19.44 -2.28 -2.76
CA GLY A 172 19.30 -2.11 -4.20
C GLY A 172 18.16 -1.18 -4.61
N ILE A 173 18.01 -0.99 -5.93
CA ILE A 173 16.88 -0.27 -6.51
C ILE A 173 15.63 -1.15 -6.35
N TYR A 174 14.65 -0.62 -5.64
CA TYR A 174 13.31 -1.20 -5.53
C TYR A 174 12.28 -0.18 -6.00
N ASP A 175 11.10 -0.68 -6.34
CA ASP A 175 9.93 0.14 -6.72
C ASP A 175 8.70 -0.41 -6.00
N TYR A 176 7.55 0.22 -6.24
CA TYR A 176 6.27 -0.17 -5.69
C TYR A 176 5.13 -0.07 -6.69
N GLU A 177 4.09 -0.87 -6.46
CA GLU A 177 2.83 -0.83 -7.20
C GLU A 177 1.64 -0.71 -6.26
N LEU A 178 0.60 -0.03 -6.75
CA LEU A 178 -0.71 0.06 -6.11
C LEU A 178 -1.68 -0.79 -6.92
N LEU A 179 -2.20 -1.86 -6.32
CA LEU A 179 -3.18 -2.75 -6.93
C LEU A 179 -4.54 -2.53 -6.31
N VAL A 180 -5.58 -2.43 -7.13
CA VAL A 180 -6.98 -2.38 -6.69
C VAL A 180 -7.58 -3.78 -6.83
N ASN A 181 -8.14 -4.31 -5.73
CA ASN A 181 -8.80 -5.61 -5.66
C ASN A 181 -7.96 -6.82 -6.14
N ASP A 182 -6.63 -6.71 -6.08
CA ASP A 182 -5.69 -7.73 -6.54
C ASP A 182 -6.05 -8.25 -7.96
N ASP A 183 -6.39 -7.36 -8.90
CA ASP A 183 -6.48 -7.69 -10.34
C ASP A 183 -5.08 -8.14 -10.83
N VAL A 184 -4.76 -9.41 -10.57
CA VAL A 184 -3.65 -10.14 -11.15
C VAL A 184 -4.08 -10.48 -12.57
N LEU A 185 -3.36 -9.92 -13.55
CA LEU A 185 -3.43 -10.34 -14.95
C LEU A 185 -3.14 -11.85 -15.10
#